data_AF-A0A645CP96-F1
#
_entry.id   AF-A0A645CP96-F1
#
_cell.length_a   1.000
_cell.length_b   1.000
_cell.length_c   1.000
_cell.angle_alpha   90.00
_cell.angle_beta   90.00
_cell.angle_gamma   90.00
#
_symmetry.space_group_name_H-M   'P 1'
#
loop_
_entity.id
_entity.type
_entity.pdbx_description
1 polymer ?
#
loop_
_entity_poly.entity_id
_entity_poly.type
_entity_poly.pdbx_seq_one_letter_code
_entity_poly.pdbx_strand_id
1 'polypeptide(L)'
;MWWSGSEEDTIPAGDAAKGYVAAGFNVAGANYPVIKDIQSQVYAKNAGNMEDKNRIGSVLYNRGVVHGIITVEAIRTAQEKYGKGKPMTGEQIRWGFENLNLDSQRLAALGATGFMPDLKISCEDHEGGGKVKFQQWDGTQWKVVSDWVEADRPLVRGMIEESAAAYAKEKGITPRDCSKES
;
A
#
# COMPACT_ATOMS: atom_id res chain seq x y z
N MET A 1 -14.41 2.53 7.66
CA MET A 1 -14.79 1.90 6.38
C MET A 1 -13.52 1.78 5.56
N TRP A 2 -13.21 0.59 5.03
CA TRP A 2 -12.04 0.35 4.17
C TRP A 2 -12.53 -0.02 2.75
N TRP A 3 -11.68 0.03 1.72
CA TRP A 3 -12.12 -0.22 0.34
C TRP A 3 -12.65 -1.64 0.17
N SER A 4 -13.87 -1.75 -0.38
CA SER A 4 -14.47 -2.99 -0.88
C SER A 4 -13.64 -3.59 -2.03
N GLY A 5 -14.02 -4.78 -2.48
CA GLY A 5 -13.31 -5.52 -3.51
C GLY A 5 -12.43 -6.62 -2.96
N SER A 6 -12.85 -7.27 -1.87
CA SER A 6 -12.18 -8.46 -1.34
C SER A 6 -13.05 -9.71 -1.44
N GLU A 7 -12.44 -10.85 -1.13
CA GLU A 7 -13.11 -12.15 -1.08
C GLU A 7 -14.25 -12.18 -0.04
N GLU A 8 -14.16 -11.37 1.02
CA GLU A 8 -15.23 -11.18 2.02
C GLU A 8 -16.47 -10.50 1.45
N ASP A 9 -16.33 -9.68 0.40
CA ASP A 9 -17.46 -9.04 -0.27
C ASP A 9 -18.09 -9.97 -1.33
N THR A 10 -17.27 -10.75 -2.03
CA THR A 10 -17.71 -11.51 -3.21
C THR A 10 -18.16 -12.94 -2.90
N ILE A 11 -17.50 -13.64 -1.98
CA ILE A 11 -17.85 -15.03 -1.66
C ILE A 11 -19.27 -15.13 -1.10
N PRO A 12 -19.70 -14.32 -0.11
CA PRO A 12 -21.04 -14.41 0.44
C PRO A 12 -22.14 -14.02 -0.55
N ALA A 13 -21.82 -13.17 -1.53
CA ALA A 13 -22.74 -12.76 -2.59
C ALA A 13 -22.90 -13.83 -3.70
N GLY A 14 -22.05 -14.86 -3.72
CA GLY A 14 -22.14 -16.00 -4.64
C GLY A 14 -22.13 -15.58 -6.12
N ASP A 15 -23.02 -16.17 -6.92
CA ASP A 15 -23.12 -15.90 -8.36
C ASP A 15 -23.45 -14.44 -8.69
N ALA A 16 -24.10 -13.70 -7.79
CA ALA A 16 -24.44 -12.30 -7.99
C ALA A 16 -23.20 -11.38 -8.03
N ALA A 17 -22.05 -11.83 -7.49
CA ALA A 17 -20.80 -11.08 -7.54
C ALA A 17 -20.02 -11.28 -8.85
N LYS A 18 -20.40 -12.23 -9.72
CA LYS A 18 -19.71 -12.48 -10.99
C LYS A 18 -19.74 -11.21 -11.86
N GLY A 19 -18.56 -10.80 -12.31
CA GLY A 19 -18.38 -9.58 -13.11
C GLY A 19 -18.19 -8.31 -12.28
N TYR A 20 -18.29 -8.37 -10.94
CA TYR A 20 -17.99 -7.23 -10.08
C TYR A 20 -16.55 -6.75 -10.29
N VAL A 21 -16.39 -5.44 -10.54
CA VAL A 21 -15.10 -4.79 -10.75
C VAL A 21 -14.78 -3.91 -9.55
N ALA A 22 -13.56 -4.05 -9.04
CA ALA A 22 -13.05 -3.24 -7.94
C ALA A 22 -11.67 -2.66 -8.28
N ALA A 23 -11.40 -1.46 -7.76
CA ALA A 23 -10.10 -0.83 -7.82
C ALA A 23 -9.26 -1.20 -6.58
N GLY A 24 -7.94 -1.31 -6.74
CA GLY A 24 -7.02 -1.53 -5.63
C GLY A 24 -5.60 -1.08 -5.94
N PHE A 25 -4.87 -0.67 -4.90
CA PHE A 25 -3.42 -0.40 -4.95
C PHE A 25 -2.58 -1.67 -4.67
N ASN A 26 -3.26 -2.80 -4.44
CA ASN A 26 -2.67 -4.14 -4.33
C ASN A 26 -3.52 -5.09 -5.16
N VAL A 27 -2.91 -6.16 -5.68
CA VAL A 27 -3.58 -7.18 -6.48
C VAL A 27 -3.76 -8.47 -5.68
N ALA A 28 -4.80 -9.25 -6.00
CA ALA A 28 -4.99 -10.59 -5.45
C ALA A 28 -4.03 -11.61 -6.06
N GLY A 29 -3.90 -12.76 -5.41
CA GLY A 29 -3.17 -13.94 -5.86
C GLY A 29 -1.92 -14.23 -5.03
N ALA A 30 -1.58 -15.51 -4.93
CA ALA A 30 -0.42 -16.00 -4.19
C ALA A 30 0.84 -16.19 -5.07
N ASN A 31 0.75 -15.88 -6.37
CA ASN A 31 1.80 -16.21 -7.33
C ASN A 31 2.94 -15.17 -7.43
N TYR A 32 2.95 -14.15 -6.57
CA TYR A 32 4.00 -13.14 -6.53
C TYR A 32 5.22 -13.62 -5.71
N PRO A 33 6.46 -13.27 -6.10
CA PRO A 33 7.66 -13.70 -5.37
C PRO A 33 7.62 -13.38 -3.88
N VAL A 34 7.20 -12.17 -3.49
CA VAL A 34 7.07 -11.79 -2.08
C VAL A 34 6.10 -12.70 -1.30
N ILE A 35 5.00 -13.12 -1.90
CA ILE A 35 4.03 -14.02 -1.26
C ILE A 35 4.59 -15.44 -1.16
N LYS A 36 5.28 -15.92 -2.20
CA LYS A 36 5.96 -17.22 -2.18
C LYS A 36 7.07 -17.27 -1.11
N ASP A 37 7.80 -16.17 -0.94
CA ASP A 37 8.80 -16.04 0.12
C ASP A 37 8.14 -16.10 1.50
N ILE A 38 7.02 -15.41 1.71
CA ILE A 38 6.27 -15.51 2.96
C ILE A 38 5.76 -16.94 3.19
N GLN A 39 5.22 -17.60 2.18
CA GLN A 39 4.80 -19.00 2.28
C GLN A 39 5.95 -19.93 2.69
N SER A 40 7.13 -19.77 2.09
CA SER A 40 8.30 -20.62 2.37
C SER A 40 9.01 -20.29 3.68
N GLN A 41 9.15 -19.01 4.02
CA GLN A 41 9.95 -18.57 5.18
C GLN A 41 9.13 -18.48 6.46
N VAL A 42 7.81 -18.30 6.37
CA VAL A 42 6.93 -18.11 7.52
C VAL A 42 6.01 -19.33 7.69
N TYR A 43 5.16 -19.60 6.71
CA TYR A 43 4.12 -20.63 6.86
C TYR A 43 4.64 -22.06 6.80
N ALA A 44 5.61 -22.35 5.94
CA ALA A 44 6.25 -23.67 5.89
C ALA A 44 7.05 -23.98 7.16
N LYS A 45 7.44 -22.95 7.92
CA LYS A 45 8.11 -23.06 9.22
C LYS A 45 7.12 -22.99 10.40
N ASN A 46 5.81 -23.01 10.15
CA ASN A 46 4.75 -22.85 11.16
C ASN A 46 4.89 -21.58 12.02
N ALA A 47 5.47 -20.50 11.48
CA ALA A 47 5.64 -19.22 12.14
C ALA A 47 4.58 -18.18 11.74
N GLY A 48 3.58 -18.58 10.95
CA GLY A 48 2.48 -17.73 10.50
C GLY A 48 1.28 -17.82 11.43
N ASN A 49 0.49 -16.75 11.49
CA ASN A 49 -0.68 -16.62 12.36
C ASN A 49 -2.04 -16.67 11.61
N MET A 50 -2.04 -16.95 10.31
CA MET A 50 -3.28 -17.09 9.54
C MET A 50 -3.90 -18.46 9.81
N GLU A 51 -5.09 -18.46 10.42
CA GLU A 51 -5.83 -19.68 10.76
C GLU A 51 -6.23 -20.45 9.49
N ASP A 52 -6.89 -19.77 8.55
CA ASP A 52 -7.19 -20.32 7.23
C ASP A 52 -6.07 -19.99 6.23
N LYS A 53 -5.17 -20.96 6.03
CA LYS A 53 -4.04 -20.82 5.08
C LYS A 53 -4.49 -20.59 3.63
N ASN A 54 -5.74 -20.89 3.26
CA ASN A 54 -6.26 -20.59 1.92
C ASN A 54 -6.45 -19.08 1.67
N ARG A 55 -6.42 -18.26 2.73
CA ARG A 55 -6.48 -16.78 2.62
C ARG A 55 -5.13 -16.17 2.25
N ILE A 56 -4.04 -16.93 2.24
CA ILE A 56 -2.73 -16.41 1.81
C ILE A 56 -2.82 -16.06 0.33
N GLY A 57 -2.59 -14.78 0.00
CA GLY A 57 -2.79 -14.27 -1.36
C GLY A 57 -4.15 -13.61 -1.60
N SER A 58 -5.07 -13.60 -0.64
CA SER A 58 -6.33 -12.86 -0.76
C SER A 58 -6.08 -11.35 -0.86
N VAL A 59 -7.07 -10.58 -1.31
CA VAL A 59 -6.94 -9.12 -1.43
C VAL A 59 -6.55 -8.48 -0.09
N LEU A 60 -7.20 -8.87 1.01
CA LEU A 60 -6.89 -8.31 2.33
C LEU A 60 -5.54 -8.78 2.87
N TYR A 61 -5.17 -10.04 2.60
CA TYR A 61 -3.85 -10.55 2.96
C TYR A 61 -2.74 -9.76 2.26
N ASN A 62 -2.85 -9.65 0.94
CA ASN A 62 -1.88 -8.94 0.10
C ASN A 62 -1.82 -7.46 0.45
N ARG A 63 -2.95 -6.86 0.86
CA ARG A 63 -2.97 -5.48 1.35
C ARG A 63 -2.16 -5.30 2.63
N GLY A 64 -2.24 -6.27 3.56
CA GLY A 64 -1.36 -6.31 4.73
C GLY A 64 0.12 -6.41 4.37
N VAL A 65 0.46 -7.21 3.36
CA VAL A 65 1.84 -7.32 2.85
C VAL A 65 2.31 -5.99 2.24
N VAL A 66 1.48 -5.30 1.46
CA VAL A 66 1.82 -3.95 0.94
C VAL A 66 2.08 -2.97 2.08
N HIS A 67 1.22 -2.96 3.11
CA HIS A 67 1.43 -2.10 4.28
C HIS A 67 2.74 -2.43 5.00
N GLY A 68 3.07 -3.72 5.13
CA GLY A 68 4.33 -4.19 5.69
C GLY A 68 5.55 -3.71 4.89
N ILE A 69 5.51 -3.81 3.55
CA ILE A 69 6.55 -3.31 2.65
C ILE A 69 6.78 -1.81 2.89
N ILE A 70 5.74 -1.00 2.79
CA ILE A 70 5.85 0.47 2.91
C ILE A 70 6.43 0.84 4.29
N THR A 71 5.91 0.23 5.36
CA THR A 71 6.35 0.53 6.72
C THR A 71 7.81 0.16 6.96
N VAL A 72 8.23 -1.04 6.56
CA VAL A 72 9.61 -1.50 6.75
C VAL A 72 10.58 -0.67 5.92
N GLU A 73 10.19 -0.26 4.72
CA GLU A 73 11.04 0.56 3.86
C GLU A 73 11.14 2.01 4.33
N ALA A 74 10.08 2.57 4.91
CA ALA A 74 10.16 3.86 5.60
C ALA A 74 11.12 3.80 6.80
N ILE A 75 11.04 2.74 7.61
CA ILE A 75 11.98 2.51 8.72
C ILE A 75 13.42 2.36 8.20
N ARG A 76 13.62 1.62 7.11
CA ARG A 76 14.94 1.46 6.48
C ARG A 76 15.50 2.80 6.03
N THR A 77 14.68 3.61 5.36
CA THR A 77 15.04 4.97 4.91
C THR A 77 15.47 5.84 6.10
N ALA A 78 14.70 5.82 7.20
CA ALA A 78 15.07 6.51 8.43
C ALA A 78 16.39 5.99 9.03
N GLN A 79 16.58 4.68 9.08
CA GLN A 79 17.81 4.06 9.60
C GLN A 79 19.05 4.43 8.76
N GLU A 80 18.91 4.63 7.46
CA GLU A 80 20.02 5.08 6.61
C GLU A 80 20.53 6.46 7.03
N LYS A 81 19.64 7.34 7.51
CA LYS A 81 20.01 8.67 8.02
C LYS A 81 20.40 8.69 9.49
N TYR A 82 19.63 8.04 10.35
CA TYR A 82 19.75 8.17 11.81
C TYR A 82 20.51 7.03 12.49
N GLY A 83 20.88 5.99 11.75
CA GLY A 83 21.76 4.91 12.20
C GLY A 83 21.24 3.52 11.83
N LYS A 84 22.00 2.81 10.99
CA LYS A 84 21.63 1.48 10.49
C LYS A 84 21.42 0.49 11.64
N GLY A 85 20.28 -0.21 11.61
CA GLY A 85 19.93 -1.22 12.61
C GLY A 85 19.53 -0.68 13.98
N LYS A 86 19.46 0.65 14.18
CA LYS A 86 19.03 1.24 15.45
C LYS A 86 17.50 1.34 15.52
N PRO A 87 16.90 1.31 16.73
CA PRO A 87 15.51 1.69 16.91
C PRO A 87 15.31 3.17 16.52
N MET A 88 14.18 3.47 15.88
CA MET A 88 13.83 4.81 15.42
C MET A 88 12.75 5.43 16.31
N THR A 89 12.79 6.76 16.51
CA THR A 89 11.69 7.51 17.15
C THR A 89 10.54 7.75 16.15
N GLY A 90 9.39 8.19 16.65
CA GLY A 90 8.25 8.54 15.78
C GLY A 90 8.58 9.62 14.76
N GLU A 91 9.35 10.64 15.15
CA GLU A 91 9.80 11.72 14.26
C GLU A 91 10.76 11.21 13.18
N GLN A 92 11.65 10.27 13.54
CA GLN A 92 12.57 9.65 12.58
C GLN A 92 11.82 8.77 11.59
N ILE A 93 10.81 8.01 12.03
CA ILE A 93 9.98 7.20 11.15
C ILE A 93 9.14 8.11 10.24
N ARG A 94 8.56 9.20 10.75
CA ARG A 94 7.89 10.23 9.92
C ARG A 94 8.84 10.72 8.82
N TRP A 95 10.06 11.08 9.18
CA TRP A 95 11.07 11.49 8.20
C TRP A 95 11.34 10.39 7.16
N GLY A 96 11.41 9.13 7.58
CA GLY A 96 11.56 7.97 6.70
C GLY A 96 10.40 7.80 5.71
N PHE A 97 9.16 8.01 6.15
CA PHE A 97 8.01 8.07 5.24
C PHE A 97 8.12 9.26 4.29
N GLU A 98 8.39 10.46 4.80
CA GLU A 98 8.50 11.70 4.01
C GLU A 98 9.70 11.73 3.03
N ASN A 99 10.54 10.69 3.02
CA ASN A 99 11.65 10.50 2.10
C ASN A 99 11.62 9.14 1.39
N LEU A 100 10.51 8.40 1.52
CA LEU A 100 10.38 7.07 0.95
C LEU A 100 10.24 7.15 -0.58
N ASN A 101 11.05 6.36 -1.28
CA ASN A 101 10.98 6.18 -2.73
C ASN A 101 11.08 4.69 -3.09
N LEU A 102 9.95 4.09 -3.45
CA LEU A 102 9.84 2.72 -3.95
C LEU A 102 9.72 2.74 -5.47
N ASP A 103 10.87 2.74 -6.15
CA ASP A 103 10.93 2.64 -7.60
C ASP A 103 10.83 1.18 -8.10
N SER A 104 10.80 1.03 -9.43
CA SER A 104 10.71 -0.30 -10.07
C SER A 104 11.86 -1.24 -9.70
N GLN A 105 13.08 -0.72 -9.50
CA GLN A 105 14.23 -1.52 -9.12
C GLN A 105 14.07 -2.03 -7.69
N ARG A 106 13.62 -1.16 -6.77
CA ARG A 106 13.40 -1.54 -5.38
C ARG A 106 12.25 -2.53 -5.24
N LEU A 107 11.15 -2.32 -5.96
CA LEU A 107 10.03 -3.27 -5.99
C LEU A 107 10.46 -4.64 -6.53
N ALA A 108 11.31 -4.69 -7.57
CA ALA A 108 11.87 -5.94 -8.07
C ALA A 108 12.73 -6.65 -7.03
N ALA A 109 13.59 -5.92 -6.32
CA ALA A 109 14.42 -6.48 -5.25
C ALA A 109 13.60 -7.03 -4.07
N LEU A 110 12.40 -6.49 -3.84
CA LEU A 110 11.45 -6.94 -2.82
C LEU A 110 10.53 -8.07 -3.31
N GLY A 111 10.62 -8.47 -4.58
CA GLY A 111 9.71 -9.46 -5.15
C GLY A 111 8.27 -8.96 -5.34
N ALA A 112 8.10 -7.64 -5.40
CA ALA A 112 6.82 -6.93 -5.43
C ALA A 112 6.48 -6.34 -6.82
N THR A 113 7.21 -6.70 -7.87
CA THR A 113 6.88 -6.28 -9.24
C THR A 113 5.46 -6.66 -9.63
N GLY A 114 4.65 -5.66 -9.99
CA GLY A 114 3.25 -5.83 -10.37
C GLY A 114 2.30 -6.13 -9.19
N PHE A 115 2.83 -6.28 -7.97
CA PHE A 115 2.06 -6.54 -6.74
C PHE A 115 1.45 -5.26 -6.16
N MET A 116 2.20 -4.16 -6.23
CA MET A 116 1.83 -2.81 -5.83
C MET A 116 2.45 -1.80 -6.81
N PRO A 117 1.95 -0.56 -6.90
CA PRO A 117 2.56 0.45 -7.76
C PRO A 117 3.86 0.97 -7.13
N ASP A 118 4.63 1.68 -7.95
CA ASP A 118 5.67 2.59 -7.48
C ASP A 118 5.07 3.69 -6.60
N LEU A 119 5.87 4.18 -5.65
CA LEU A 119 5.42 5.10 -4.62
C LEU A 119 6.56 6.03 -4.22
N LYS A 120 6.29 7.33 -4.16
CA LYS A 120 7.23 8.33 -3.66
C LYS A 120 6.52 9.32 -2.74
N ILE A 121 6.76 9.20 -1.43
CA ILE A 121 6.15 10.05 -0.41
C ILE A 121 7.07 11.24 -0.13
N SER A 122 6.48 12.39 0.19
CA SER A 122 7.21 13.62 0.58
C SER A 122 6.48 14.36 1.69
N CYS A 123 7.09 15.37 2.31
CA CYS A 123 6.39 16.21 3.30
C CYS A 123 5.09 16.85 2.76
N GLU A 124 5.06 17.22 1.48
CA GLU A 124 3.91 17.86 0.83
C GLU A 124 2.88 16.86 0.28
N ASP A 125 3.24 15.58 0.24
CA ASP A 125 2.45 14.49 -0.34
C ASP A 125 2.62 13.20 0.46
N HIS A 126 1.68 12.96 1.38
CA HIS A 126 1.59 11.74 2.19
C HIS A 126 0.85 10.59 1.50
N GLU A 127 0.36 10.78 0.26
CA GLU A 127 -0.22 9.71 -0.56
C GLU A 127 0.87 9.01 -1.37
N GLY A 128 1.76 9.78 -1.98
CA GLY A 128 2.96 9.33 -2.68
C GLY A 128 2.77 8.74 -4.08
N GLY A 129 1.56 8.78 -4.61
CA GLY A 129 1.27 8.21 -5.92
C GLY A 129 -0.20 8.31 -6.26
N GLY A 130 -0.98 7.31 -5.84
CA GLY A 130 -2.42 7.24 -6.13
C GLY A 130 -2.77 6.34 -7.33
N LYS A 131 -1.85 5.49 -7.78
CA LYS A 131 -2.11 4.51 -8.86
C LYS A 131 -2.98 3.36 -8.35
N VAL A 132 -3.93 2.95 -9.18
CA VAL A 132 -4.80 1.79 -8.91
C VAL A 132 -4.83 0.84 -10.10
N LYS A 133 -5.10 -0.44 -9.84
CA LYS A 133 -5.49 -1.42 -10.84
C LYS A 133 -6.94 -1.80 -10.65
N PHE A 134 -7.60 -2.15 -11.75
CA PHE A 134 -8.92 -2.74 -11.74
C PHE A 134 -8.80 -4.25 -11.84
N GLN A 135 -9.57 -4.94 -11.00
CA GLN A 135 -9.72 -6.38 -11.01
C GLN A 135 -11.19 -6.76 -11.05
N GLN A 136 -11.51 -7.84 -11.76
CA GLN A 136 -12.86 -8.36 -11.90
C GLN A 136 -12.97 -9.74 -11.22
N TRP A 137 -14.06 -9.96 -10.49
CA TRP A 137 -14.38 -11.25 -9.90
C TRP A 137 -15.02 -12.19 -10.92
N ASP A 138 -14.43 -13.37 -11.15
CA ASP A 138 -14.96 -14.37 -12.10
C ASP A 138 -15.97 -15.35 -11.48
N GLY A 139 -16.26 -15.21 -10.18
CA GLY A 139 -17.06 -16.15 -9.39
C GLY A 139 -16.20 -16.98 -8.44
N THR A 140 -14.90 -17.07 -8.67
CA THR A 140 -13.96 -17.88 -7.89
C THR A 140 -12.69 -17.15 -7.50
N GLN A 141 -12.22 -16.20 -8.32
CA GLN A 141 -10.98 -15.45 -8.11
C GLN A 141 -11.06 -14.07 -8.76
N TRP A 142 -10.17 -13.18 -8.32
CA TRP A 142 -9.95 -11.89 -8.93
C TRP A 142 -8.99 -12.00 -10.13
N LYS A 143 -9.36 -11.36 -11.24
CA LYS A 143 -8.54 -11.21 -12.44
C LYS A 143 -8.23 -9.74 -12.66
N VAL A 144 -6.95 -9.39 -12.79
CA VAL A 144 -6.54 -8.03 -13.17
C VAL A 144 -6.99 -7.77 -14.61
N VAL A 145 -7.70 -6.67 -14.83
CA VAL A 145 -8.28 -6.27 -16.14
C VAL A 145 -7.76 -4.93 -16.65
N SER A 146 -6.82 -4.31 -15.93
CA SER A 146 -6.16 -3.07 -16.36
C SER A 146 -4.67 -3.06 -16.00
N ASP A 147 -3.93 -2.17 -16.67
CA ASP A 147 -2.65 -1.68 -16.16
C ASP A 147 -2.86 -0.72 -14.97
N TRP A 148 -1.77 -0.23 -14.38
CA TRP A 148 -1.82 0.81 -13.37
C TRP A 148 -2.41 2.08 -13.99
N VAL A 149 -3.51 2.56 -13.42
CA VAL A 149 -4.20 3.79 -13.81
C VAL A 149 -3.81 4.88 -12.82
N GLU A 150 -3.30 6.00 -13.33
CA GLU A 150 -2.96 7.16 -12.52
C GLU A 150 -4.21 8.00 -12.19
N ALA A 151 -4.23 8.56 -10.99
CA ALA A 151 -5.22 9.59 -10.64
C ALA A 151 -4.90 10.92 -11.33
N ASP A 152 -5.92 11.71 -11.67
CA ASP A 152 -5.75 13.09 -12.12
C ASP A 152 -5.43 14.00 -10.92
N ARG A 153 -4.17 13.95 -10.48
CA ARG A 153 -3.70 14.69 -9.30
C ARG A 153 -3.79 16.21 -9.48
N PRO A 154 -3.42 16.79 -10.64
CA PRO A 154 -3.59 18.23 -10.86
C PRO A 154 -5.04 18.70 -10.68
N LEU A 155 -6.01 17.88 -11.10
CA LEU A 155 -7.43 18.21 -10.95
C LEU A 155 -7.87 18.25 -9.48
N VAL A 156 -7.42 17.29 -8.66
CA VAL A 156 -7.91 17.14 -7.27
C VAL A 156 -7.05 17.86 -6.23
N ARG A 157 -5.81 18.24 -6.56
CA ARG A 157 -4.85 18.81 -5.59
C ARG A 157 -5.38 20.06 -4.89
N GLY A 158 -6.03 20.96 -5.63
CA GLY A 158 -6.62 22.17 -5.06
C GLY A 158 -7.67 21.88 -3.98
N MET A 159 -8.51 20.86 -4.19
CA MET A 159 -9.53 20.45 -3.21
C MET A 159 -8.89 19.85 -1.95
N ILE A 160 -7.80 19.10 -2.10
CA ILE A 160 -7.02 18.53 -0.99
C ILE A 160 -6.42 19.65 -0.14
N GLU A 161 -5.79 20.64 -0.77
CA GLU A 161 -5.15 21.76 -0.08
C GLU A 161 -6.17 22.66 0.61
N GLU A 162 -7.30 22.94 -0.04
CA GLU A 162 -8.41 23.68 0.56
C GLU A 162 -8.95 22.98 1.81
N SER A 163 -9.23 21.67 1.70
CA SER A 163 -9.71 20.86 2.82
C SER A 163 -8.70 20.81 3.97
N ALA A 164 -7.41 20.64 3.66
CA ALA A 164 -6.35 20.60 4.67
C ALA A 164 -6.17 21.96 5.37
N ALA A 165 -6.22 23.07 4.62
CA ALA A 165 -6.13 24.42 5.17
C ALA A 165 -7.33 24.77 6.06
N ALA A 166 -8.54 24.37 5.65
CA ALA A 166 -9.75 24.54 6.45
C ALA A 166 -9.64 23.78 7.79
N TYR A 167 -9.20 22.52 7.76
CA TYR A 167 -8.98 21.72 8.95
C TYR A 167 -7.91 22.33 9.87
N ALA A 168 -6.78 22.78 9.30
CA ALA A 168 -5.71 23.41 10.06
C ALA A 168 -6.20 24.68 10.78
N LYS A 169 -6.99 25.52 10.10
CA LYS A 169 -7.61 26.70 10.69
C LYS A 169 -8.60 26.33 11.80
N GLU A 170 -9.46 25.34 11.59
CA GLU A 170 -10.44 24.89 12.59
C GLU A 170 -9.75 24.39 13.87
N LYS A 171 -8.65 23.65 13.73
CA LYS A 171 -7.91 23.05 14.85
C LYS A 171 -6.80 23.93 15.42
N GLY A 172 -6.57 25.12 14.86
CA GLY A 172 -5.48 26.00 15.27
C GLY A 172 -4.08 25.41 15.01
N ILE A 173 -3.95 24.59 13.96
CA ILE A 173 -2.69 23.97 13.55
C ILE A 173 -1.96 24.91 12.60
N THR A 174 -0.68 25.19 12.89
CA THR A 174 0.21 25.88 11.95
C THR A 174 0.77 24.86 10.95
N PRO A 175 0.50 24.99 9.63
CA PRO A 175 1.09 24.10 8.63
C PRO A 175 2.61 24.13 8.67
N ARG A 176 3.24 22.96 8.45
CA ARG A 176 4.71 22.84 8.39
C ARG A 176 5.24 23.49 7.11
N ASP A 177 6.43 24.06 7.22
CA ASP A 177 7.20 24.53 6.08
C ASP A 177 8.07 23.39 5.55
N CYS A 178 7.54 22.66 4.57
CA CYS A 178 8.23 21.50 3.99
C CYS A 178 9.55 21.86 3.30
N SER A 179 9.79 23.13 2.93
CA SER A 179 11.08 23.56 2.37
C SER A 179 12.24 23.53 3.39
N LYS A 180 11.90 23.44 4.68
CA LYS A 180 12.86 23.36 5.79
C LYS A 180 13.08 21.95 6.32
N GLU A 181 12.36 20.96 5.81
CA GLU A 181 12.47 19.57 6.23
C GLU A 181 13.63 18.92 5.46
N SER A 182 14.73 18.64 6.17
CA SER A 182 15.95 18.02 5.63
C SER A 182 15.96 16.53 5.88
#